data_AF-A0A103UDF0-F1
#
_entry.id   AF-A0A103UDF0-F1
#
_cell.length_a   1.000
_cell.length_b   1.000
_cell.length_c   1.000
_cell.angle_alpha   90.00
_cell.angle_beta   90.00
_cell.angle_gamma   90.00
#
_symmetry.space_group_name_H-M   'P 1'
#
loop_
_entity.id
_entity.type
_entity.pdbx_description
1 polymer ?
#
loop_
_entity_poly.entity_id
_entity_poly.type
_entity_poly.pdbx_seq_one_letter_code
_entity_poly.pdbx_strand_id
1 'polypeptide(L)'
;ISGIERFKLFRTDLKRFRAILWRFSKTLHEPTGVAGQIIPWNFPLLMYAWKVGPALACGNTVVLKTAEQTPLSALYVSKLCLEDNLNSMLYAFNRQDFLLLAFTGSTETGKIVLGLAAQCNLKPNLVANLLSLCEDVNVDEAVDLAHLALFYN
;
A
#
# COMPACT_ATOMS: atom_id res chain seq x y z
N ILE A 1 -50.00 -23.92 -14.52
CA ILE A 1 -48.54 -24.15 -14.64
C ILE A 1 -48.00 -24.21 -13.22
N SER A 2 -47.73 -25.42 -12.73
CA SER A 2 -47.36 -25.69 -11.33
C SER A 2 -45.99 -25.06 -11.02
N GLY A 3 -45.71 -24.77 -9.75
CA GLY A 3 -44.46 -24.10 -9.32
C GLY A 3 -43.16 -24.78 -9.78
N ILE A 4 -43.23 -26.08 -10.13
CA ILE A 4 -42.11 -26.87 -10.67
C ILE A 4 -41.76 -26.44 -12.12
N GLU A 5 -42.74 -26.03 -12.93
CA GLU A 5 -42.50 -25.56 -14.30
C GLU A 5 -41.84 -24.17 -14.33
N ARG A 6 -42.16 -23.28 -13.38
CA ARG A 6 -41.45 -21.99 -13.21
C ARG A 6 -39.99 -22.19 -12.81
N PHE A 7 -39.70 -23.20 -11.97
CA PHE A 7 -38.33 -23.52 -11.58
C PHE A 7 -37.48 -24.09 -12.73
N LYS A 8 -38.11 -24.88 -13.63
CA LYS A 8 -37.45 -25.36 -14.86
C LYS A 8 -37.21 -24.24 -15.87
N LEU A 9 -38.13 -23.28 -16.01
CA LEU A 9 -37.94 -22.11 -16.85
C LEU A 9 -36.73 -21.27 -16.38
N PHE A 10 -36.62 -21.03 -15.07
CA PHE A 10 -35.49 -20.30 -14.46
C PHE A 10 -34.13 -20.99 -14.69
N ARG A 11 -34.08 -22.33 -14.64
CA ARG A 11 -32.85 -23.11 -14.89
C ARG A 11 -32.43 -23.12 -16.37
N THR A 12 -33.40 -23.01 -17.28
CA THR A 12 -33.17 -23.01 -18.73
C THR A 12 -32.73 -21.61 -19.20
N ASP A 13 -33.28 -20.56 -18.61
CA ASP A 13 -32.85 -19.17 -18.83
C ASP A 13 -31.48 -18.87 -18.23
N LEU A 14 -31.08 -19.50 -17.11
CA LEU A 14 -29.72 -19.36 -16.55
C LEU A 14 -28.62 -19.82 -17.51
N LYS A 15 -28.89 -20.80 -18.39
CA LYS A 15 -27.94 -21.23 -19.43
C LYS A 15 -27.83 -20.22 -20.57
N ARG A 16 -28.93 -19.54 -20.94
CA ARG A 16 -28.93 -18.44 -21.92
C ARG A 16 -28.36 -17.14 -21.35
N PHE A 17 -28.57 -16.86 -20.06
CA PHE A 17 -27.96 -15.74 -19.35
C PHE A 17 -26.44 -15.90 -19.16
N ARG A 18 -25.97 -17.12 -18.89
CA ARG A 18 -24.52 -17.42 -18.86
C ARG A 18 -23.83 -17.18 -20.19
N ALA A 19 -24.54 -17.30 -21.33
CA ALA A 19 -23.97 -17.06 -22.66
C ALA A 19 -23.79 -15.56 -22.98
N ILE A 20 -24.63 -14.67 -22.41
CA ILE A 20 -24.55 -13.21 -22.62
C ILE A 20 -23.53 -12.55 -21.68
N LEU A 21 -23.24 -13.16 -20.54
CA LEU A 21 -22.24 -12.66 -19.57
C LEU A 21 -20.78 -12.94 -19.96
N TRP A 22 -20.51 -13.64 -21.06
CA TRP A 22 -19.13 -13.89 -21.55
C TRP A 22 -18.42 -12.65 -22.12
N ARG A 23 -19.05 -11.47 -22.11
CA ARG A 23 -18.48 -10.22 -22.67
C ARG A 23 -17.98 -9.21 -21.63
N PHE A 24 -18.06 -9.52 -20.32
CA PHE A 24 -17.55 -8.62 -19.29
C PHE A 24 -16.58 -9.36 -18.36
N SER A 25 -15.30 -9.36 -18.71
CA SER A 25 -14.24 -9.60 -17.74
C SER A 25 -14.21 -8.40 -16.79
N LYS A 26 -14.62 -8.59 -15.52
CA LYS A 26 -14.42 -7.62 -14.45
C LYS A 26 -13.27 -8.10 -13.58
N THR A 27 -12.20 -7.35 -13.53
CA THR A 27 -11.14 -7.52 -12.53
C THR A 27 -11.58 -6.80 -11.25
N LEU A 28 -11.62 -7.53 -10.13
CA LEU A 28 -11.87 -6.95 -8.81
C LEU A 28 -10.53 -6.81 -8.08
N HIS A 29 -10.34 -5.69 -7.38
CA HIS A 29 -9.20 -5.48 -6.50
C HIS A 29 -9.60 -5.89 -5.08
N GLU A 30 -8.89 -6.85 -4.51
CA GLU A 30 -9.09 -7.32 -3.14
C GLU A 30 -7.88 -6.93 -2.28
N PRO A 31 -8.08 -6.69 -0.96
CA PRO A 31 -6.98 -6.45 -0.04
C PRO A 31 -6.03 -7.65 -0.04
N THR A 32 -4.73 -7.35 0.12
CA THR A 32 -3.69 -8.37 0.21
C THR A 32 -3.68 -9.04 1.59
N GLY A 33 -4.39 -8.46 2.58
CA GLY A 33 -4.42 -8.94 3.97
C GLY A 33 -3.51 -8.08 4.84
N VAL A 34 -2.38 -8.61 5.30
CA VAL A 34 -1.46 -7.91 6.20
C VAL A 34 -0.32 -7.24 5.42
N ALA A 35 -0.20 -5.92 5.57
CA ALA A 35 0.82 -5.08 4.95
C ALA A 35 1.85 -4.59 5.99
N GLY A 36 3.09 -5.02 5.84
CA GLY A 36 4.24 -4.52 6.60
C GLY A 36 4.73 -3.18 6.03
N GLN A 37 4.80 -2.15 6.86
CA GLN A 37 5.25 -0.82 6.49
C GLN A 37 6.49 -0.46 7.31
N ILE A 38 7.58 -0.07 6.65
CA ILE A 38 8.79 0.44 7.32
C ILE A 38 9.04 1.87 6.86
N ILE A 39 9.07 2.81 7.82
CA ILE A 39 9.22 4.25 7.56
C ILE A 39 10.53 4.82 8.13
N PRO A 40 11.18 5.79 7.45
CA PRO A 40 12.40 6.45 7.90
C PRO A 40 12.11 7.58 8.90
N TRP A 41 13.19 8.17 9.42
CA TRP A 41 13.15 9.24 10.44
C TRP A 41 13.04 10.66 9.87
N ASN A 42 13.38 10.89 8.60
CA ASN A 42 13.48 12.24 8.03
C ASN A 42 12.12 12.90 7.84
N PHE A 43 11.10 12.15 7.42
CA PHE A 43 9.74 12.66 7.28
C PHE A 43 8.72 11.70 7.92
N PRO A 44 8.72 11.53 9.25
CA PRO A 44 8.05 10.42 9.89
C PRO A 44 6.52 10.45 9.71
N LEU A 45 5.90 11.64 9.81
CA LEU A 45 4.44 11.78 9.64
C LEU A 45 4.01 11.72 8.16
N LEU A 46 4.80 12.29 7.26
CA LEU A 46 4.51 12.23 5.82
C LEU A 46 4.64 10.80 5.29
N MET A 47 5.72 10.10 5.66
CA MET A 47 5.95 8.71 5.29
C MET A 47 4.89 7.79 5.89
N TYR A 48 4.46 8.07 7.12
CA TYR A 48 3.32 7.39 7.72
C TYR A 48 2.07 7.55 6.84
N ALA A 49 1.68 8.78 6.50
CA ALA A 49 0.47 9.04 5.71
C ALA A 49 0.53 8.37 4.33
N TRP A 50 1.68 8.46 3.64
CA TRP A 50 1.87 7.88 2.30
C TRP A 50 1.87 6.36 2.28
N LYS A 51 2.18 5.69 3.39
CA LYS A 51 2.25 4.23 3.46
C LYS A 51 1.04 3.60 4.12
N VAL A 52 0.61 4.16 5.24
CA VAL A 52 -0.49 3.64 6.06
C VAL A 52 -1.83 4.02 5.43
N GLY A 53 -2.00 5.27 5.01
CA GLY A 53 -3.24 5.78 4.40
C GLY A 53 -3.76 4.92 3.25
N PRO A 54 -2.99 4.70 2.16
CA PRO A 54 -3.46 3.87 1.05
C PRO A 54 -3.60 2.39 1.42
N ALA A 55 -2.76 1.85 2.31
CA ALA A 55 -2.89 0.47 2.75
C ALA A 55 -4.21 0.22 3.48
N LEU A 56 -4.59 1.13 4.38
CA LEU A 56 -5.87 1.11 5.09
C LEU A 56 -7.06 1.34 4.15
N ALA A 57 -6.95 2.30 3.22
CA ALA A 57 -8.01 2.60 2.24
C ALA A 57 -8.29 1.39 1.32
N CYS A 58 -7.26 0.61 0.99
CA CYS A 58 -7.40 -0.65 0.25
C CYS A 58 -7.93 -1.82 1.10
N GLY A 59 -8.23 -1.62 2.39
CA GLY A 59 -8.75 -2.64 3.29
C GLY A 59 -7.70 -3.60 3.86
N ASN A 60 -6.41 -3.23 3.85
CA ASN A 60 -5.36 -4.04 4.46
C ASN A 60 -5.24 -3.76 5.97
N THR A 61 -4.82 -4.76 6.72
CA THR A 61 -4.29 -4.57 8.08
C THR A 61 -2.84 -4.14 7.98
N VAL A 62 -2.44 -3.12 8.75
CA VAL A 62 -1.10 -2.55 8.70
C VAL A 62 -0.30 -2.91 9.93
N VAL A 63 0.94 -3.36 9.69
CA VAL A 63 1.95 -3.54 10.73
C VAL A 63 3.08 -2.57 10.46
N LEU A 64 3.26 -1.62 11.35
CA LEU A 64 4.18 -0.51 11.15
C LEU A 64 5.45 -0.67 12.00
N LYS A 65 6.62 -0.53 11.36
CA LYS A 65 7.91 -0.31 12.02
C LYS A 65 8.42 1.08 11.66
N THR A 66 8.71 1.87 12.69
CA THR A 66 9.31 3.20 12.56
C THR A 66 10.80 3.16 12.79
N ALA A 67 11.50 4.15 12.26
CA ALA A 67 12.87 4.43 12.64
C ALA A 67 12.97 4.71 14.16
N GLU A 68 14.06 4.25 14.78
CA GLU A 68 14.29 4.32 16.22
C GLU A 68 14.44 5.76 16.74
N GLN A 69 14.81 6.69 15.85
CA GLN A 69 14.93 8.11 16.16
C GLN A 69 13.58 8.80 16.34
N THR A 70 12.53 8.32 15.67
CA THR A 70 11.23 8.99 15.61
C THR A 70 10.05 8.03 15.91
N PRO A 71 10.07 7.26 17.02
CA PRO A 71 9.01 6.30 17.32
C PRO A 71 7.72 6.98 17.80
N LEU A 72 7.84 8.10 18.53
CA LEU A 72 6.72 8.74 19.22
C LEU A 72 5.71 9.38 18.27
N SER A 73 6.15 9.99 17.17
CA SER A 73 5.26 10.70 16.24
C SER A 73 4.25 9.75 15.60
N ALA A 74 4.73 8.62 15.08
CA ALA A 74 3.85 7.61 14.49
C ALA A 74 3.02 6.89 15.54
N LEU A 75 3.55 6.68 16.76
CA LEU A 75 2.81 6.08 17.86
C LEU A 75 1.62 6.97 18.26
N TYR A 76 1.83 8.28 18.33
CA TYR A 76 0.78 9.24 18.66
C TYR A 76 -0.33 9.26 17.60
N VAL A 77 0.01 9.36 16.32
CA VAL A 77 -0.98 9.28 15.23
C VAL A 77 -1.72 7.95 15.27
N SER A 78 -1.01 6.87 15.57
CA SER A 78 -1.63 5.56 15.63
C SER A 78 -2.62 5.41 16.77
N LYS A 79 -2.36 6.07 17.90
CA LYS A 79 -3.32 6.17 19.00
C LYS A 79 -4.59 6.91 18.56
N LEU A 80 -4.45 8.04 17.86
CA LEU A 80 -5.60 8.80 17.35
C LEU A 80 -6.45 7.96 16.38
N CYS A 81 -5.80 7.19 15.49
CA CYS A 81 -6.51 6.28 14.59
C CYS A 81 -7.34 5.22 15.34
N LEU A 82 -6.84 4.70 16.47
CA LEU A 82 -7.60 3.74 17.29
C LEU A 82 -8.82 4.39 17.96
N GLU A 83 -8.69 5.65 18.38
CA GLU A 83 -9.81 6.42 18.95
C GLU A 83 -10.93 6.65 17.91
N ASP A 84 -10.58 6.78 16.63
CA ASP A 84 -11.51 6.95 15.50
C ASP A 84 -12.02 5.62 14.87
N ASN A 85 -11.84 4.48 15.55
CA ASN A 85 -12.22 3.13 15.08
C ASN A 85 -11.50 2.63 13.80
N LEU A 86 -10.32 3.18 13.47
CA LEU A 86 -9.43 2.58 12.45
C LEU A 86 -8.64 1.42 13.08
N ASN A 87 -9.37 0.34 13.43
CA ASN A 87 -8.89 -0.80 14.24
C ASN A 87 -7.88 -1.73 13.55
N SER A 88 -7.45 -1.42 12.32
CA SER A 88 -6.63 -2.27 11.47
C SER A 88 -5.12 -2.00 11.58
N MET A 89 -4.66 -1.34 12.65
CA MET A 89 -3.25 -1.01 12.84
C MET A 89 -2.65 -1.70 14.07
N LEU A 90 -1.62 -2.51 13.84
CA LEU A 90 -0.86 -3.20 14.88
C LEU A 90 0.60 -2.69 14.92
N TYR A 91 1.06 -2.30 16.10
CA TYR A 91 2.48 -2.09 16.38
C TYR A 91 3.12 -3.41 16.82
N ALA A 92 3.59 -4.22 15.88
CA ALA A 92 4.39 -5.41 16.21
C ALA A 92 5.17 -5.94 15.01
N PHE A 93 6.47 -5.64 14.93
CA PHE A 93 7.37 -6.31 13.96
C PHE A 93 7.86 -7.63 14.54
N ASN A 94 6.96 -8.57 14.75
CA ASN A 94 7.33 -9.97 15.02
C ASN A 94 7.00 -10.79 13.77
N ARG A 95 7.68 -11.93 13.55
CA ARG A 95 7.47 -12.82 12.39
C ARG A 95 5.97 -13.07 12.19
N GLN A 96 5.36 -12.30 11.30
CA GLN A 96 4.00 -12.45 10.84
C GLN A 96 4.08 -12.70 9.35
N ASP A 97 3.15 -13.50 8.83
CA ASP A 97 2.99 -13.75 7.41
C ASP A 97 2.45 -12.48 6.73
N PHE A 98 3.33 -11.49 6.59
CA PHE A 98 3.06 -10.35 5.73
C PHE A 98 2.85 -10.87 4.31
N LEU A 99 1.88 -10.32 3.59
CA LEU A 99 1.70 -10.58 2.16
C LEU A 99 2.23 -9.43 1.29
N LEU A 100 2.42 -8.25 1.88
CA LEU A 100 2.93 -7.05 1.25
C LEU A 100 3.93 -6.35 2.18
N LEU A 101 5.12 -6.02 1.68
CA LEU A 101 6.14 -5.28 2.45
C LEU A 101 6.60 -4.06 1.67
N ALA A 102 6.48 -2.88 2.28
CA ALA A 102 6.95 -1.62 1.70
C ALA A 102 7.96 -0.93 2.61
N PHE A 103 9.16 -0.71 2.09
CA PHE A 103 10.31 -0.16 2.83
C PHE A 103 10.77 1.16 2.21
N THR A 104 11.12 2.12 3.06
CA THR A 104 11.77 3.38 2.65
C THR A 104 12.92 3.64 3.61
N GLY A 105 14.12 3.76 3.05
CA GLY A 105 15.36 3.90 3.79
C GLY A 105 16.55 3.75 2.85
N SER A 106 17.72 3.40 3.37
CA SER A 106 18.94 3.26 2.56
C SER A 106 18.87 2.08 1.59
N THR A 107 19.58 2.18 0.47
CA THR A 107 19.70 1.09 -0.52
C THR A 107 20.30 -0.17 0.09
N GLU A 108 21.27 -0.02 0.99
CA GLU A 108 21.92 -1.15 1.68
C GLU A 108 20.91 -1.94 2.52
N THR A 109 20.16 -1.25 3.38
CA THR A 109 19.09 -1.89 4.15
C THR A 109 17.99 -2.42 3.24
N GLY A 110 17.66 -1.71 2.16
CA GLY A 110 16.70 -2.15 1.15
C GLY A 110 17.06 -3.49 0.50
N LYS A 111 18.35 -3.72 0.19
CA LYS A 111 18.83 -5.02 -0.32
C LYS A 111 18.64 -6.15 0.70
N ILE A 112 18.90 -5.88 1.98
CA ILE A 112 18.67 -6.85 3.06
C ILE A 112 17.17 -7.16 3.19
N VAL A 113 16.34 -6.12 3.20
CA VAL A 113 14.88 -6.25 3.28
C VAL A 113 14.33 -7.03 2.09
N LEU A 114 14.83 -6.77 0.87
CA LEU A 114 14.49 -7.56 -0.31
C LEU A 114 14.94 -9.02 -0.19
N GLY A 115 16.16 -9.26 0.28
CA GLY A 115 16.69 -10.62 0.46
C GLY A 115 15.85 -11.43 1.45
N LEU A 116 15.45 -10.80 2.56
CA LEU A 116 14.53 -11.39 3.54
C LEU A 116 13.12 -11.56 2.95
N ALA A 117 12.63 -10.57 2.20
CA ALA A 117 11.33 -10.64 1.57
C ALA A 117 11.26 -11.75 0.53
N ALA A 118 12.32 -12.00 -0.24
CA ALA A 118 12.38 -13.07 -1.24
C ALA A 118 12.40 -14.49 -0.65
N GLN A 119 12.81 -14.62 0.61
CA GLN A 119 12.73 -15.89 1.35
C GLN A 119 11.32 -16.18 1.85
N CYS A 120 10.46 -15.17 1.88
CA CYS A 120 9.04 -15.27 2.14
C CYS A 120 8.29 -15.03 0.82
N ASN A 121 7.03 -15.42 0.67
CA ASN A 121 6.34 -15.25 -0.63
C ASN A 121 5.83 -13.80 -0.84
N LEU A 122 6.67 -12.80 -0.56
CA LEU A 122 6.32 -11.39 -0.44
C LEU A 122 6.47 -10.63 -1.75
N LYS A 123 5.57 -9.67 -2.00
CA LYS A 123 5.68 -8.68 -3.08
C LYS A 123 6.39 -7.41 -2.57
N PRO A 124 7.63 -7.10 -2.99
CA PRO A 124 8.33 -5.91 -2.53
C PRO A 124 8.03 -4.68 -3.41
N ASN A 125 7.86 -3.51 -2.77
CA ASN A 125 7.85 -2.20 -3.42
C ASN A 125 8.97 -1.31 -2.84
N LEU A 126 9.84 -0.77 -3.71
CA LEU A 126 10.95 0.14 -3.38
C LEU A 126 10.78 1.45 -4.16
N VAL A 127 11.14 2.57 -3.51
CA VAL A 127 11.09 3.91 -4.13
C VAL A 127 12.48 4.56 -4.02
N ALA A 128 13.00 5.06 -5.14
CA ALA A 128 14.20 5.88 -5.23
C ALA A 128 13.87 7.21 -5.91
N ASN A 129 14.43 8.33 -5.43
CA ASN A 129 14.16 9.67 -5.96
C ASN A 129 15.12 10.01 -7.12
N LEU A 130 14.60 10.56 -8.22
CA LEU A 130 15.38 11.07 -9.37
C LEU A 130 14.83 12.45 -9.79
N LEU A 131 15.70 13.45 -9.90
CA LEU A 131 15.38 14.73 -10.55
C LEU A 131 16.04 14.74 -11.94
N SER A 132 15.26 15.00 -12.99
CA SER A 132 15.77 15.11 -14.37
C SER A 132 15.28 16.43 -14.97
N LEU A 133 16.19 17.20 -15.57
CA LEU A 133 15.88 18.48 -16.21
C LEU A 133 15.75 18.28 -17.73
N CYS A 134 14.73 18.88 -18.34
CA CYS A 134 14.57 18.94 -19.80
C CYS A 134 15.35 20.15 -20.37
N GLU A 135 15.67 20.13 -21.66
CA GLU A 135 16.49 21.19 -22.31
C GLU A 135 15.83 22.57 -22.31
N ASP A 136 14.50 22.63 -22.20
CA ASP A 136 13.67 23.83 -22.22
C ASP A 136 13.30 24.35 -20.81
N VAL A 137 13.96 23.86 -19.77
CA VAL A 137 13.64 24.23 -18.40
C VAL A 137 13.98 25.70 -18.11
N ASN A 138 13.07 26.39 -17.42
CA ASN A 138 13.34 27.69 -16.84
C ASN A 138 14.46 27.57 -15.80
N VAL A 139 15.63 28.15 -16.09
CA VAL A 139 16.84 27.96 -15.29
C VAL A 139 16.69 28.52 -13.88
N ASP A 140 16.06 29.68 -13.71
CA ASP A 140 15.89 30.30 -12.39
C ASP A 140 14.97 29.44 -11.50
N GLU A 141 13.87 28.95 -12.06
CA GLU A 141 12.94 28.04 -11.37
C GLU A 141 13.59 26.67 -11.10
N ALA A 142 14.39 26.16 -12.04
CA ALA A 142 15.13 24.92 -11.86
C ALA A 142 16.16 25.02 -10.73
N VAL A 143 16.81 26.18 -10.56
CA VAL A 143 17.75 26.43 -9.46
C VAL A 143 17.01 26.45 -8.12
N ASP A 144 15.88 27.14 -8.02
CA ASP A 144 15.08 27.18 -6.80
C ASP A 144 14.54 25.79 -6.43
N LEU A 145 14.03 25.05 -7.43
CA LEU A 145 13.55 23.67 -7.25
C LEU A 145 14.69 22.70 -6.91
N ALA A 146 15.87 22.86 -7.50
CA ALA A 146 17.04 22.04 -7.16
C ALA A 146 17.55 22.35 -5.76
N HIS A 147 17.58 23.64 -5.37
CA HIS A 147 17.95 24.05 -4.02
C HIS A 147 16.96 23.49 -2.99
N LEU A 148 15.65 23.60 -3.26
CA LEU A 148 14.64 22.95 -2.44
C LEU A 148 14.83 21.42 -2.42
N ALA A 149 14.98 20.77 -3.58
CA ALA A 149 15.10 19.32 -3.64
C ALA A 149 16.35 18.76 -2.95
N LEU A 150 17.45 19.52 -2.92
CA LEU A 150 18.72 19.12 -2.31
C LEU A 150 18.81 19.46 -0.82
N PHE A 151 18.25 20.60 -0.40
CA PHE A 151 18.46 21.15 0.94
C PHE A 151 17.19 21.24 1.79
N TYR A 152 16.02 20.91 1.24
CA TYR A 152 14.80 20.82 2.02
C TYR A 152 14.84 19.60 2.95
N ASN A 153 14.81 19.91 4.25
CA ASN A 153 14.93 19.02 5.43
C ASN A 153 16.36 18.65 5.83
#